data_AF-A0A934NX21-F1
#
_entry.id   AF-A0A934NX21-F1
#
_cell.length_a   1.000
_cell.length_b   1.000
_cell.length_c   1.000
_cell.angle_alpha   90.00
_cell.angle_beta   90.00
_cell.angle_gamma   90.00
#
_symmetry.space_group_name_H-M   'P 1'
#
loop_
_entity.id
_entity.type
_entity.pdbx_description
1 polymer ?
#
loop_
_entity_poly.entity_id
_entity_poly.type
_entity_poly.pdbx_seq_one_letter_code
_entity_poly.pdbx_strand_id
1 'polypeptide(L)'
;MSTSKETIAYILEQLEPLDVRSRPMFGEYGLYCDDKVVAFVCDDTLFLKPTDIAEEFSSAEHLAPCYPGSKDYYSVPKDKLADTNWLQGFVQKTADVLPAPKPKPPKKKRG
;
A
#
# COMPACT_ATOMS: atom_id res chain seq x y z
N MET A 1 -0.75 14.37 10.59
CA MET A 1 -1.08 15.38 9.56
C MET A 1 -1.74 14.65 8.40
N SER A 2 -2.42 15.33 7.49
CA SER A 2 -2.99 14.65 6.31
C SER A 2 -1.92 14.40 5.27
N THR A 3 -1.88 13.21 4.68
CA THR A 3 -0.99 12.91 3.56
C THR A 3 -1.23 13.82 2.35
N SER A 4 -0.14 14.36 1.78
CA SER A 4 -0.19 15.23 0.61
C SER A 4 -0.49 14.45 -0.68
N LYS A 5 -1.14 15.11 -1.65
CA LYS A 5 -1.40 14.50 -2.96
C LYS A 5 -0.12 14.26 -3.77
N GLU A 6 0.90 15.09 -3.56
CA GLU A 6 2.20 14.97 -4.21
C GLU A 6 2.92 13.69 -3.78
N THR A 7 2.92 13.37 -2.48
CA THR A 7 3.46 12.09 -1.99
C THR A 7 2.75 10.91 -2.64
N ILE A 8 1.43 10.96 -2.76
CA ILE A 8 0.67 9.88 -3.43
C ILE A 8 1.03 9.76 -4.89
N ALA A 9 1.14 10.87 -5.62
CA ALA A 9 1.55 10.86 -7.02
C ALA A 9 2.94 10.24 -7.18
N TYR A 10 3.90 10.68 -6.37
CA TYR A 10 5.26 10.15 -6.37
C TYR A 10 5.30 8.64 -6.10
N ILE A 11 4.58 8.15 -5.08
CA ILE A 11 4.51 6.73 -4.76
C ILE A 11 3.91 5.93 -5.93
N LEU A 12 2.86 6.44 -6.58
CA LEU A 12 2.26 5.77 -7.73
C LEU A 12 3.21 5.73 -8.93
N GLU A 13 3.96 6.80 -9.20
CA GLU A 13 4.99 6.82 -10.24
C GLU A 13 6.09 5.77 -9.98
N GLN A 14 6.53 5.60 -8.72
CA GLN A 14 7.52 4.56 -8.38
C GLN A 14 6.99 3.13 -8.59
N LEU A 15 5.66 2.96 -8.60
CA LEU A 15 5.01 1.66 -8.75
C LEU A 15 4.68 1.30 -10.20
N GLU A 16 4.88 2.20 -11.17
CA GLU A 16 4.71 1.86 -12.59
C GLU A 16 5.74 0.78 -13.02
N PRO A 17 5.32 -0.27 -13.75
CA PRO A 17 4.06 -0.42 -14.48
C PRO A 17 2.95 -1.21 -13.76
N LEU A 18 3.04 -1.42 -12.43
CA LEU A 18 2.02 -2.16 -11.68
C LEU A 18 0.67 -1.42 -11.71
N ASP A 19 -0.45 -2.15 -11.77
CA ASP A 19 -1.80 -1.57 -11.67
C ASP A 19 -2.13 -1.20 -10.21
N VAL A 20 -1.45 -0.17 -9.70
CA VAL A 20 -1.66 0.36 -8.36
C VAL A 20 -2.54 1.62 -8.42
N ARG A 21 -3.59 1.64 -7.58
CA ARG A 21 -4.51 2.77 -7.45
C ARG A 21 -4.58 3.21 -6.00
N SER A 22 -4.53 4.51 -5.78
CA SER A 22 -4.77 5.10 -4.45
C SER A 22 -6.25 5.41 -4.24
N ARG A 23 -6.72 5.30 -3.00
CA ARG A 23 -8.05 5.78 -2.58
C ARG A 23 -7.95 6.55 -1.27
N PRO A 24 -8.49 7.79 -1.20
CA PRO A 24 -8.51 8.55 0.02
C PRO A 24 -9.44 7.90 1.06
N MET A 25 -8.99 7.86 2.31
CA MET A 25 -9.68 7.30 3.47
C MET A 25 -9.38 8.16 4.71
N PHE A 26 -10.35 8.99 5.13
CA PHE A 26 -10.26 9.79 6.36
C PHE A 26 -9.03 10.70 6.49
N GLY A 27 -8.55 11.27 5.37
CA GLY A 27 -7.36 12.15 5.34
C GLY A 27 -6.05 11.43 5.01
N GLU A 28 -6.09 10.10 4.95
CA GLU A 28 -5.00 9.22 4.52
C GLU A 28 -5.36 8.49 3.22
N TYR A 29 -4.50 7.59 2.75
CA TYR A 29 -4.73 6.83 1.52
C TYR A 29 -4.53 5.34 1.71
N GLY A 30 -5.38 4.53 1.06
CA GLY A 30 -5.11 3.11 0.84
C GLY A 30 -4.62 2.88 -0.58
N LEU A 31 -3.61 2.03 -0.76
CA LEU A 31 -3.11 1.60 -2.07
C LEU A 31 -3.65 0.22 -2.41
N TYR A 32 -4.12 0.08 -3.65
CA TYR A 32 -4.77 -1.10 -4.18
C TYR A 32 -3.98 -1.61 -5.38
N CYS A 33 -3.53 -2.86 -5.34
CA CYS A 33 -2.98 -3.58 -6.49
C CYS A 33 -3.91 -4.76 -6.80
N ASP A 34 -4.34 -4.94 -8.05
CA ASP A 34 -5.28 -5.99 -8.46
C ASP A 34 -6.59 -6.03 -7.61
N ASP A 35 -7.14 -4.85 -7.30
CA ASP A 35 -8.31 -4.68 -6.41
C ASP A 35 -8.10 -5.13 -4.94
N LYS A 36 -6.86 -5.47 -4.53
CA LYS A 36 -6.47 -5.85 -3.17
C LYS A 36 -5.76 -4.70 -2.47
N VAL A 37 -6.08 -4.46 -1.19
CA VAL A 37 -5.35 -3.46 -0.37
C VAL A 37 -3.99 -4.02 0.02
N VAL A 38 -2.93 -3.43 -0.53
CA VAL A 38 -1.54 -3.84 -0.33
C VAL A 38 -0.80 -2.93 0.65
N ALA A 39 -1.20 -1.66 0.74
CA ALA A 39 -0.52 -0.67 1.56
C ALA A 39 -1.46 0.46 2.00
N PHE A 40 -0.98 1.26 2.95
CA PHE A 40 -1.56 2.53 3.36
C PHE A 40 -0.50 3.62 3.31
N VAL A 41 -0.92 4.86 3.13
CA VAL A 41 -0.05 6.04 3.25
C VAL A 41 -0.63 6.91 4.35
N CYS A 42 0.12 7.03 5.45
CA CYS A 42 -0.23 7.81 6.62
C CYS A 42 0.88 8.82 6.91
N ASP A 43 0.56 10.09 7.14
CA ASP A 43 1.56 11.14 7.45
C ASP A 43 2.72 11.19 6.42
N ASP A 44 2.39 11.12 5.12
CA ASP A 44 3.34 11.06 4.00
C ASP A 44 4.34 9.88 4.04
N THR A 45 4.03 8.85 4.85
CA THR A 45 4.84 7.63 4.98
C THR A 45 4.06 6.44 4.42
N LEU A 46 4.72 5.61 3.62
CA LEU A 46 4.16 4.38 3.08
C LEU A 46 4.26 3.25 4.11
N PHE A 47 3.15 2.56 4.32
CA PHE A 47 3.00 1.44 5.25
C PHE A 47 2.52 0.20 4.48
N LEU A 48 3.39 -0.79 4.34
CA LEU A 48 3.08 -2.04 3.65
C LEU A 48 2.44 -3.06 4.59
N LYS A 49 1.50 -3.84 4.04
CA LYS A 49 0.75 -4.83 4.80
C LYS A 49 1.66 -5.95 5.32
N PRO A 50 1.56 -6.33 6.61
CA PRO A 50 2.29 -7.48 7.11
C PRO A 50 1.66 -8.76 6.53
N THR A 51 2.41 -9.38 5.64
CA THR A 51 2.07 -10.66 4.99
C THR A 51 3.26 -11.60 5.17
N ASP A 52 3.10 -12.90 4.89
CA ASP A 52 4.16 -13.88 5.10
C ASP A 52 5.44 -13.57 4.30
N ILE A 53 5.30 -12.90 3.15
CA ILE A 53 6.44 -12.45 2.33
C ILE A 53 7.10 -11.19 2.88
N ALA A 54 6.43 -10.41 3.73
CA ALA A 54 6.93 -9.11 4.16
C ALA A 54 8.24 -9.22 4.96
N GLU A 55 8.44 -10.33 5.67
CA GLU A 55 9.67 -10.66 6.39
C GLU A 55 10.87 -10.88 5.45
N GLU A 56 10.64 -11.23 4.18
CA GLU A 56 11.71 -11.32 3.17
C GLU A 56 12.20 -9.94 2.71
N PHE A 57 11.35 -8.91 2.79
CA PHE A 57 11.63 -7.58 2.25
C PHE A 57 11.97 -6.56 3.32
N SER A 58 11.46 -6.75 4.54
CA SER A 58 11.63 -5.81 5.64
C SER A 58 11.82 -6.52 6.97
N SER A 59 12.64 -5.92 7.83
CA SER A 59 12.86 -6.38 9.20
C SER A 59 11.74 -5.93 10.14
N ALA A 60 11.53 -6.69 11.21
CA ALA A 60 10.56 -6.38 12.28
C ALA A 60 10.85 -5.02 12.96
N GLU A 61 12.06 -4.49 12.84
CA GLU A 61 12.43 -3.15 13.33
C GLU A 61 11.65 -2.01 12.64
N HIS A 62 11.11 -2.27 11.44
CA HIS A 62 10.33 -1.30 10.69
C HIS A 62 8.82 -1.45 10.90
N LEU A 63 8.39 -2.39 11.75
CA LEU A 63 6.99 -2.52 12.14
C LEU A 63 6.59 -1.33 12.99
N ALA A 64 5.62 -0.57 12.49
CA ALA A 64 5.08 0.59 13.16
C ALA A 64 3.57 0.72 12.88
N PRO A 65 2.79 1.25 13.82
CA PRO A 65 1.38 1.52 13.58
C PRO A 65 1.22 2.71 12.61
N CYS A 66 0.38 2.57 11.59
CA CYS A 66 0.07 3.65 10.63
C CYS A 66 -0.59 4.87 11.33
N TYR A 67 -1.30 4.62 12.44
CA TYR A 67 -1.91 5.62 13.31
C TYR A 67 -2.09 5.04 14.73
N PRO A 68 -2.29 5.86 15.77
CA PRO A 68 -2.47 5.37 17.14
C PRO A 68 -3.62 4.36 17.26
N GLY A 69 -3.31 3.14 17.72
CA GLY A 69 -4.29 2.04 17.84
C GLY A 69 -4.48 1.19 16.59
N SER A 70 -3.77 1.49 15.49
CA SER A 70 -3.68 0.60 14.34
C SER A 70 -2.89 -0.66 14.68
N LYS A 71 -3.10 -1.71 13.89
CA LYS A 71 -2.13 -2.81 13.77
C LYS A 71 -0.81 -2.28 13.24
N ASP A 72 0.26 -3.03 13.48
CA ASP A 72 1.57 -2.72 12.92
C ASP A 72 1.63 -3.05 11.44
N TYR A 73 2.29 -2.17 10.69
CA TYR A 73 2.58 -2.28 9.28
C TYR A 73 4.07 -2.01 9.07
N TYR A 74 4.62 -2.46 7.94
CA TYR A 74 6.01 -2.16 7.63
C TYR A 74 6.12 -0.74 7.10
N SER A 75 6.67 0.15 7.92
CA SER A 75 7.01 1.51 7.52
C SER A 75 8.15 1.47 6.50
N VAL A 76 7.92 2.05 5.33
CA VAL A 76 8.93 2.13 4.27
C VAL A 76 9.68 3.45 4.41
N PRO A 77 10.97 3.43 4.74
CA PRO A 77 11.74 4.66 4.84
C PRO A 77 11.96 5.26 3.44
N LYS A 78 12.20 6.57 3.38
CA LYS A 78 12.25 7.32 2.12
C LYS A 78 13.36 6.84 1.16
N ASP A 79 14.47 6.32 1.68
CA ASP A 79 15.53 5.73 0.88
C ASP A 79 15.08 4.45 0.16
N LYS A 80 14.28 3.60 0.81
CA LYS A 80 13.68 2.41 0.20
C LYS A 80 12.55 2.74 -0.75
N LEU A 81 11.84 3.84 -0.52
CA LEU A 81 10.80 4.30 -1.42
C LEU A 81 11.35 4.68 -2.82
N ALA A 82 12.59 5.16 -2.89
CA ALA A 82 13.28 5.47 -4.15
C ALA A 82 13.84 4.22 -4.88
N ASP A 83 13.88 3.06 -4.22
CA ASP A 83 14.25 1.79 -4.85
C ASP A 83 13.02 1.15 -5.49
N THR A 84 12.73 1.56 -6.73
CA THR A 84 11.56 1.11 -7.49
C THR A 84 11.50 -0.40 -7.66
N ASN A 85 12.63 -1.06 -7.89
CA ASN A 85 12.68 -2.52 -8.07
C ASN A 85 12.28 -3.24 -6.78
N TRP A 86 12.82 -2.81 -5.64
CA TRP A 86 12.45 -3.36 -4.34
C TRP A 86 10.97 -3.11 -4.04
N LEU A 87 10.51 -1.87 -4.24
CA LEU A 87 9.15 -1.45 -3.93
C LEU A 87 8.11 -2.19 -4.78
N GLN A 88 8.34 -2.28 -6.09
CA GLN A 88 7.47 -3.00 -7.01
C GLN A 88 7.43 -4.50 -6.68
N GLY A 89 8.60 -5.10 -6.41
CA GLY A 89 8.68 -6.51 -6.03
C GLY A 89 7.89 -6.81 -4.76
N PHE A 90 8.00 -5.96 -3.73
CA PHE A 90 7.23 -6.13 -2.50
C PHE A 90 5.73 -5.95 -2.77
N VAL A 91 5.31 -4.89 -3.45
CA VAL A 91 3.88 -4.64 -3.73
C VAL A 91 3.26 -5.76 -4.55
N GLN A 92 3.92 -6.23 -5.62
CA GLN A 92 3.41 -7.32 -6.45
C GLN A 92 3.33 -8.63 -5.66
N LYS A 93 4.40 -9.04 -4.96
CA LYS A 93 4.35 -10.27 -4.15
C LYS A 93 3.28 -10.19 -3.05
N THR A 94 3.11 -9.01 -2.44
CA THR A 94 2.03 -8.78 -1.47
C THR A 94 0.66 -9.00 -2.13
N ALA A 95 0.45 -8.46 -3.32
CA ALA A 95 -0.78 -8.67 -4.08
C ALA A 95 -0.99 -10.17 -4.38
N ASP A 96 0.05 -10.89 -4.77
CA ASP A 96 -0.02 -12.31 -5.15
C ASP A 96 -0.44 -13.22 -3.98
N VAL A 97 0.10 -12.98 -2.78
CA VAL A 97 -0.21 -13.79 -1.58
C VAL A 97 -1.54 -13.41 -0.93
N LEU A 98 -2.03 -12.19 -1.17
CA LEU A 98 -3.31 -11.77 -0.63
C LEU A 98 -4.46 -12.54 -1.32
N PRO A 99 -5.48 -12.99 -0.56
CA PRO A 99 -6.61 -13.69 -1.14
C PRO A 99 -7.30 -12.82 -2.19
N ALA A 100 -7.75 -13.46 -3.27
CA ALA A 100 -8.49 -12.78 -4.33
C ALA A 100 -9.69 -12.02 -3.72
N PRO A 101 -9.92 -10.75 -4.13
CA PRO A 101 -11.07 -10.01 -3.65
C PRO A 101 -12.34 -10.77 -4.07
N LYS A 102 -13.30 -10.91 -3.14
CA LYS A 102 -14.58 -11.56 -3.44
C LYS A 102 -15.20 -10.90 -4.68
N PRO A 103 -15.75 -11.67 -5.64
CA PRO A 103 -16.36 -11.10 -6.83
C PRO A 103 -17.46 -10.12 -6.41
N LYS A 104 -17.32 -8.86 -6.84
CA LYS A 104 -18.31 -7.83 -6.55
C LYS A 104 -19.60 -8.18 -7.31
N PRO A 105 -20.78 -8.18 -6.66
CA PRO A 105 -22.03 -8.36 -7.38
C PRO A 105 -22.16 -7.25 -8.44
N PRO A 106 -22.77 -7.56 -9.61
CA PRO A 106 -22.87 -6.60 -10.70
C PRO A 106 -23.56 -5.32 -10.19
N LYS A 107 -22.89 -4.18 -10.37
CA LYS A 107 -23.49 -2.86 -10.06
C LYS A 107 -24.77 -2.74 -10.90
N LYS A 108 -25.94 -2.78 -10.24
CA LYS A 108 -27.20 -2.36 -10.86
C LYS A 108 -26.98 -0.95 -11.42
N LYS A 109 -27.08 -0.81 -12.75
CA LYS A 109 -27.16 0.50 -13.39
C LYS A 109 -28.36 1.22 -12.77
N ARG A 110 -28.11 2.29 -12.00
CA ARG A 110 -29.16 3.27 -11.67
C ARG A 110 -29.48 3.96 -12.99
N GLY A 111 -30.61 3.57 -13.59
CA GLY A 111 -31.27 4.33 -14.66
C GLY A 111 -31.92 5.59 -14.11
#